data_AF-A0A528D741-F1
#
_entry.id   AF-A0A528D741-F1
#
_cell.length_a   1.000
_cell.length_b   1.000
_cell.length_c   1.000
_cell.angle_alpha   90.00
_cell.angle_beta   90.00
_cell.angle_gamma   90.00
#
_symmetry.space_group_name_H-M   'P 1'
#
loop_
_entity.id
_entity.type
_entity.pdbx_description
1 polymer ?
#
loop_
_entity_poly.entity_id
_entity_poly.type
_entity_poly.pdbx_seq_one_letter_code
_entity_poly.pdbx_strand_id
1 'polypeptide(L)' 'VSMASISAEGIDNSNILKASLEAMRRAAAGLSLQPKLALADGRDVPPGLACEGRALIKGDQRSQSIAAASIVAKVMRD' A
#
# COMPACT_ATOMS: atom_id res chain seq x y z
N VAL A 1 8.24 -10.94 0.87
CA VAL A 1 6.96 -10.19 1.01
C VAL A 1 7.11 -9.26 2.20
N SER A 2 6.56 -8.06 2.14
CA SER A 2 6.60 -7.06 3.22
C SER A 2 5.21 -6.54 3.50
N MET A 3 4.93 -6.17 4.75
CA MET A 3 3.61 -5.79 5.24
C MET A 3 3.76 -4.70 6.30
N ALA A 4 2.75 -3.84 6.42
CA ALA A 4 2.67 -2.85 7.46
C ALA A 4 1.21 -2.58 7.82
N SER A 5 0.98 -2.22 9.07
CA SER A 5 -0.32 -1.80 9.59
C SER A 5 -0.20 -0.51 10.38
N ILE A 6 -1.31 0.20 10.53
CA ILE A 6 -1.44 1.37 11.38
C ILE A 6 -2.57 1.05 12.37
N SER A 7 -2.35 1.34 13.66
CA SER A 7 -3.34 1.11 14.71
C SER A 7 -4.53 2.06 14.57
N ALA A 8 -5.65 1.74 15.22
CA ALA A 8 -6.81 2.64 15.30
C ALA A 8 -6.42 4.02 15.83
N GLU A 9 -5.63 4.07 16.91
CA GLU A 9 -5.10 5.33 17.45
C GLU A 9 -4.27 6.11 16.42
N GLY A 10 -3.46 5.43 15.60
CA GLY A 10 -2.70 6.08 14.52
C GLY A 10 -3.59 6.63 13.40
N ILE A 11 -4.72 5.97 13.13
CA ILE A 11 -5.73 6.46 12.18
C ILE A 11 -6.42 7.70 12.76
N ASP A 12 -6.83 7.66 14.03
CA ASP A 12 -7.53 8.75 14.72
C ASP A 12 -6.65 9.99 14.86
N ASN A 13 -5.35 9.82 15.12
CA ASN A 13 -4.37 10.92 15.17
C ASN A 13 -4.06 11.55 13.80
N SER A 14 -4.56 10.96 12.70
CA SER A 14 -4.35 11.47 11.35
C SER A 14 -5.66 11.51 10.57
N ASN A 15 -5.81 10.64 9.57
CA ASN A 15 -7.10 10.24 9.00
C ASN A 15 -6.90 8.93 8.23
N ILE A 16 -8.00 8.27 7.85
CA ILE A 16 -7.96 6.96 7.19
C ILE A 16 -7.18 6.97 5.87
N LEU A 17 -7.23 8.06 5.10
CA LEU A 17 -6.49 8.17 3.84
C LEU A 17 -4.98 8.23 4.09
N LYS A 18 -4.53 9.14 4.97
CA LYS A 18 -3.12 9.31 5.33
C LYS A 18 -2.55 8.05 5.97
N ALA A 19 -3.30 7.42 6.88
CA ALA A 19 -2.90 6.16 7.50
C ALA A 19 -2.75 5.03 6.47
N SER A 20 -3.67 4.93 5.50
CA SER A 20 -3.59 3.92 4.43
C SER A 20 -2.37 4.14 3.53
N LEU A 21 -2.11 5.38 3.12
CA LEU A 21 -0.94 5.74 2.31
C LEU A 21 0.37 5.51 3.06
N GLU A 22 0.42 5.80 4.36
CA GLU A 22 1.58 5.53 5.20
C GLU A 22 1.83 4.02 5.38
N ALA A 23 0.77 3.22 5.57
CA ALA A 23 0.89 1.76 5.60
C ALA A 23 1.47 1.21 4.28
N MET A 24 0.95 1.69 3.13
CA MET A 24 1.48 1.31 1.82
C MET A 24 2.96 1.70 1.64
N ARG A 25 3.34 2.92 2.05
CA ARG A 25 4.73 3.40 2.00
C ARG A 25 5.65 2.52 2.86
N ARG A 26 5.26 2.21 4.10
CA ARG A 26 6.02 1.33 5.01
C ARG A 26 6.16 -0.09 4.44
N ALA A 27 5.08 -0.64 3.89
CA ALA A 27 5.11 -1.96 3.26
C ALA A 27 6.07 -1.99 2.06
N ALA A 28 6.04 -0.98 1.20
CA ALA A 28 6.95 -0.86 0.07
C ALA A 28 8.42 -0.70 0.51
N ALA A 29 8.68 0.09 1.56
CA ALA A 29 10.02 0.30 2.10
C ALA A 29 10.62 -0.95 2.74
N GLY A 30 9.79 -1.86 3.28
CA GLY A 30 10.23 -3.12 3.86
C GLY A 30 10.50 -4.25 2.85
N LEU A 31 10.31 -4.00 1.54
CA LEU A 31 10.62 -5.01 0.52
C LEU A 31 12.13 -5.27 0.47
N SER A 32 12.52 -6.55 0.46
CA SER A 32 13.92 -6.97 0.36
C SER A 32 14.57 -6.57 -0.97
N LEU A 33 13.75 -6.35 -2.01
CA LEU A 33 14.16 -5.84 -3.30
C LEU A 33 13.43 -4.52 -3.54
N GLN A 34 14.17 -3.45 -3.85
CA GLN A 34 13.56 -2.18 -4.20
C GLN A 34 12.82 -2.30 -5.54
N PRO A 35 11.51 -2.02 -5.58
CA PRO A 35 10.77 -1.98 -6.83
C PRO A 35 11.22 -0.78 -7.67
N LYS A 36 11.13 -0.91 -9.00
CA LYS A 36 11.31 0.24 -9.92
C LYS A 36 10.03 1.06 -10.08
N LEU A 37 8.88 0.40 -10.02
CA LEU A 37 7.55 0.97 -10.11
C LEU A 37 6.64 0.30 -9.07
N ALA A 38 5.92 1.11 -8.30
CA ALA A 38 4.87 0.65 -7.39
C ALA A 38 3.49 1.02 -7.95
N LEU A 39 2.61 0.02 -8.06
CA LEU A 39 1.22 0.23 -8.42
C LEU A 39 0.36 0.24 -7.15
N ALA A 40 -0.36 1.33 -6.90
CA ALA A 40 -1.26 1.48 -5.77
C ALA A 40 -2.72 1.36 -6.22
N ASP A 41 -3.53 0.61 -5.48
CA ASP A 41 -4.97 0.57 -5.72
C ASP A 41 -5.63 1.86 -5.22
N GLY A 42 -6.45 2.46 -6.07
CA GLY A 42 -7.18 3.69 -5.76
C GLY A 42 -6.69 4.88 -6.57
N ARG A 43 -6.82 6.07 -5.99
CA ARG A 43 -6.59 7.35 -6.68
C ARG A 43 -5.21 7.94 -6.40
N ASP A 44 -4.67 7.70 -5.22
CA ASP A 44 -3.50 8.40 -4.70
C ASP A 44 -2.27 7.50 -4.68
N VAL A 45 -1.12 8.07 -5.01
CA VAL A 45 0.18 7.41 -4.86
C VAL A 45 0.70 7.70 -3.45
N PRO A 46 1.15 6.69 -2.68
CA PRO A 46 1.77 6.92 -1.39
C PRO A 46 2.93 7.93 -1.49
N PRO A 47 2.92 9.02 -0.71
CA PRO A 47 4.01 9.97 -0.72
C PRO A 47 5.27 9.33 -0.13
N GLY A 48 6.46 9.74 -0.62
CA GLY A 48 7.74 9.27 -0.07
C GLY A 48 8.10 7.82 -0.42
N LEU A 49 7.56 7.28 -1.52
CA LEU A 49 8.08 6.04 -2.10
C LEU A 49 9.51 6.25 -2.61
N ALA A 50 10.36 5.23 -2.46
CA ALA A 50 11.72 5.24 -2.98
C ALA A 50 11.80 4.97 -4.50
N CYS A 51 10.65 4.73 -5.14
CA CYS A 51 10.53 4.40 -6.55
C CYS A 51 9.40 5.17 -7.21
N GLU A 52 9.28 5.07 -8.54
CA GLU A 52 8.14 5.61 -9.26
C GLU A 52 6.85 4.96 -8.75
N GLY A 53 5.78 5.76 -8.59
CA GLY A 53 4.49 5.29 -8.11
C GLY A 53 3.37 5.66 -9.07
N ARG A 54 2.44 4.74 -9.28
CA ARG A 54 1.26 4.96 -10.11
C ARG A 54 0.00 4.41 -9.45
N ALA A 55 -1.02 5.25 -9.35
CA ALA A 55 -2.32 4.85 -8.84
C ALA A 55 -3.19 4.26 -9.96
N LEU A 56 -3.96 3.23 -9.64
CA LEU A 56 -4.92 2.59 -10.53
C LEU A 56 -6.26 2.43 -9.81
N ILE A 57 -7.29 3.12 -10.31
CA ILE A 57 -8.66 2.94 -9.83
C ILE A 57 -9.13 1.53 -10.20
N LYS A 58 -9.64 0.79 -9.19
CA LYS A 58 -10.00 -0.64 -9.28
C LYS A 58 -8.81 -1.46 -9.78
N GLY A 59 -7.67 -1.22 -9.16
CA GLY A 59 -6.39 -1.80 -9.54
C GLY A 59 -6.36 -3.30 -9.34
N ASP A 60 -7.06 -3.82 -8.33
CA ASP A 60 -7.24 -5.24 -8.06
C ASP A 60 -7.83 -6.01 -9.24
N GLN A 61 -8.75 -5.41 -9.99
CA GLN A 61 -9.38 -6.00 -11.18
C GLN A 61 -8.54 -5.83 -12.45
N ARG A 62 -7.46 -5.05 -12.40
CA ARG A 62 -6.68 -4.60 -13.57
C ARG A 62 -5.21 -4.97 -13.52
N SER A 63 -4.70 -5.36 -12.36
CA SER A 63 -3.30 -5.69 -12.12
C SER A 63 -3.20 -6.90 -11.20
N GLN A 64 -2.52 -7.94 -11.68
CA GLN A 64 -2.25 -9.14 -10.89
C GLN A 64 -1.40 -8.82 -9.65
N SER A 65 -0.48 -7.86 -9.74
CA SER A 65 0.34 -7.41 -8.61
C SER A 65 -0.51 -6.78 -7.51
N ILE A 66 -1.51 -5.97 -7.88
CA ILE A 66 -2.44 -5.36 -6.93
C ILE A 66 -3.34 -6.45 -6.34
N ALA A 67 -3.91 -7.34 -7.17
CA ALA A 67 -4.74 -8.44 -6.69
C ALA A 67 -4.00 -9.33 -5.66
N ALA A 68 -2.75 -9.69 -5.95
CA ALA A 68 -1.91 -10.47 -5.05
C ALA A 68 -1.65 -9.73 -3.72
N ALA A 69 -1.35 -8.43 -3.79
CA ALA A 69 -1.16 -7.60 -2.59
C ALA A 69 -2.45 -7.50 -1.75
N SER A 70 -3.62 -7.37 -2.38
CA SER A 70 -4.92 -7.33 -1.71
C SER A 70 -5.24 -8.63 -0.98
N ILE A 71 -4.91 -9.80 -1.56
CA ILE A 71 -5.07 -11.09 -0.90
C ILE A 71 -4.18 -11.17 0.34
N VAL A 72 -2.90 -10.83 0.22
CA VAL A 72 -1.97 -10.83 1.36
C VAL A 72 -2.46 -9.89 2.47
N ALA A 73 -2.86 -8.67 2.11
CA ALA A 73 -3.35 -7.69 3.08
C ALA A 73 -4.62 -8.16 3.80
N LYS A 74 -5.56 -8.80 3.08
CA LYS A 74 -6.79 -9.33 3.65
C LYS A 74 -6.51 -10.49 4.62
N VAL A 75 -5.73 -11.48 4.19
CA VAL A 75 -5.37 -12.65 5.00
C VAL A 75 -4.61 -12.26 6.26
N MET A 76 -3.82 -11.20 6.21
CA MET A 76 -3.02 -10.74 7.35
C MET A 76 -3.77 -9.82 8.31
N ARG A 77 -4.87 -9.22 7.85
CA ARG A 77 -5.75 -8.40 8.68
C ARG A 77 -6.73 -9.26 9.48
N ASP A 78 -7.24 -10.30 8.84
CA ASP A 78 -8.21 -11.23 9.44
C ASP A 78 -7.56 -12.07 10.55
#